data_AF-A0A1B7U850-F1
#
_entry.id   AF-A0A1B7U850-F1
#
_cell.length_a   1.000
_cell.length_b   1.000
_cell.length_c   1.000
_cell.angle_alpha   90.00
_cell.angle_beta   90.00
_cell.angle_gamma   90.00
#
_symmetry.space_group_name_H-M   'P 1'
#
loop_
_entity.id
_entity.type
_entity.pdbx_description
1 polymer ?
#
loop_
_entity_poly.entity_id
_entity_poly.type
_entity_poly.pdbx_seq_one_letter_code
_entity_poly.pdbx_strand_id
1 'polypeptide(L)'
;MTAGFGLNVPVPRDATRVGEWLPGNDGRLVQVFDGTSRTAAGCSVDIVGQQCADGMVAHRWLTVAPLDDLSESAGFDAAAARRHAPSLHNIAEIESITDPELAAEGFVFADALQAAADELDLWSRP
;
A
#
# COMPACT_ATOMS: atom_id res chain seq x y z
N MET A 1 12.41 12.89 31.43
CA MET A 1 10.96 12.92 31.64
C MET A 1 10.32 12.03 30.59
N THR A 2 9.90 10.84 31.00
CA THR A 2 9.18 9.87 30.17
C THR A 2 7.69 10.11 30.34
N ALA A 3 6.99 10.47 29.27
CA ALA A 3 5.53 10.53 29.24
C ALA A 3 5.05 9.54 28.19
N GLY A 4 4.26 8.56 28.63
CA GLY A 4 3.59 7.59 27.78
C GLY A 4 2.10 7.90 27.64
N PHE A 5 1.60 7.54 26.46
CA PHE A 5 0.26 7.05 26.12
C PHE A 5 -0.89 8.06 25.86
N GLY A 6 -1.38 8.01 24.61
CA GLY A 6 -2.69 8.51 24.19
C GLY A 6 -2.95 8.22 22.71
N LEU A 7 -3.28 6.97 22.36
CA LEU A 7 -3.64 6.47 21.02
C LEU A 7 -2.58 6.69 19.91
N ASN A 8 -1.41 6.10 20.13
CA ASN A 8 -0.52 5.73 19.03
C ASN A 8 -1.23 4.62 18.25
N VAL A 9 -1.79 4.89 17.07
CA VAL A 9 -1.82 3.83 16.06
C VAL A 9 -0.34 3.54 15.83
N PRO A 10 0.17 2.37 16.24
CA PRO A 10 1.54 2.03 15.92
C PRO A 10 1.62 2.15 14.41
N VAL A 11 2.65 2.84 13.89
CA VAL A 11 3.29 2.35 12.67
C VAL A 11 3.20 0.82 12.76
N PRO A 12 2.60 0.12 11.78
CA PRO A 12 2.40 -1.33 11.89
C PRO A 12 3.66 -1.90 12.49
N ARG A 13 3.56 -2.76 13.52
CA ARG A 13 4.77 -3.28 14.20
C ARG A 13 5.73 -3.97 13.22
N ASP A 14 5.26 -4.18 11.99
CA ASP A 14 5.85 -4.85 10.86
C ASP A 14 6.37 -3.86 9.79
N ALA A 15 6.30 -2.54 10.02
CA ALA A 15 6.86 -1.55 9.10
C ALA A 15 8.37 -1.75 9.00
N THR A 16 8.79 -2.29 7.86
CA THR A 16 10.18 -2.71 7.65
C THR A 16 11.12 -1.53 7.45
N ARG A 17 10.58 -0.34 7.14
CA ARG A 17 11.32 0.89 6.90
C ARG A 17 10.53 2.11 7.40
N VAL A 18 11.21 2.94 8.18
CA VAL A 18 10.68 4.23 8.66
C VAL A 18 11.67 5.30 8.23
N GLY A 19 11.19 6.30 7.52
CA GLY A 19 11.97 7.45 7.07
C GLY A 19 12.25 8.44 8.20
N GLU A 20 13.05 9.46 7.89
CA GLU A 20 13.35 10.53 8.83
C GLU A 20 12.14 11.45 9.04
N TRP A 21 12.13 12.18 10.16
CA TRP A 21 11.20 13.27 10.39
C TRP A 21 11.55 14.46 9.50
N LEU A 22 10.63 14.82 8.61
CA LEU A 22 10.75 15.93 7.68
C LEU A 22 9.72 17.02 8.01
N PRO A 23 10.03 18.30 7.79
CA PRO A 23 9.05 19.37 7.92
C PRO A 23 8.00 19.27 6.80
N GLY A 24 6.73 19.15 7.19
CA GLY A 24 5.59 19.23 6.28
C GLY A 24 5.27 20.67 5.86
N ASN A 25 4.43 20.82 4.83
CA ASN A 25 4.05 22.13 4.27
C ASN A 25 3.32 23.05 5.26
N ASP A 26 2.73 22.47 6.31
CA ASP A 26 2.03 23.17 7.39
C ASP A 26 2.91 23.42 8.63
N GLY A 27 4.21 23.10 8.54
CA GLY A 27 5.19 23.23 9.64
C GLY A 27 5.16 22.08 10.65
N ARG A 28 4.29 21.07 10.48
CA ARG A 28 4.27 19.88 11.34
C ARG A 28 5.34 18.89 10.87
N LEU A 29 6.00 18.21 11.81
CA LEU A 29 6.91 17.13 11.46
C LEU A 29 6.12 15.91 11.00
N VAL A 30 6.54 15.35 9.86
CA VAL A 30 5.96 14.15 9.25
C VAL A 30 7.05 13.13 8.95
N GLN A 31 6.74 11.84 9.06
CA GLN A 31 7.62 10.76 8.65
C GLN A 31 6.88 9.82 7.72
N VAL A 32 7.56 9.36 6.67
CA VAL A 32 7.04 8.31 5.77
C VAL A 32 7.44 6.95 6.33
N PHE A 33 6.55 5.97 6.23
CA PHE A 33 6.85 4.59 6.61
C PHE A 33 6.25 3.62 5.60
N ASP A 34 6.95 2.51 5.40
CA ASP A 34 6.50 1.42 4.54
C ASP A 34 5.72 0.40 5.38
N GLY A 35 4.64 -0.12 4.82
CA GLY A 35 3.89 -1.25 5.34
C GLY A 35 4.34 -2.55 4.70
N THR A 36 3.37 -3.44 4.47
CA THR A 36 3.61 -4.71 3.77
C THR A 36 3.88 -4.47 2.29
N SER A 37 4.97 -5.07 1.79
CA SER A 37 5.30 -5.15 0.36
C SER A 37 4.89 -6.52 -0.20
N ARG A 38 4.32 -6.53 -1.40
CA ARG A 38 3.94 -7.76 -2.14
C ARG A 38 4.51 -7.71 -3.54
N THR A 39 4.95 -8.84 -4.06
CA THR A 39 5.38 -8.97 -5.46
C THR A 39 4.39 -9.87 -6.20
N ALA A 40 3.86 -9.38 -7.31
CA ALA A 40 2.89 -10.09 -8.14
C ALA A 40 2.98 -9.63 -9.60
N ALA A 41 2.97 -10.58 -10.55
CA ALA A 41 2.97 -10.29 -11.99
C ALA A 41 4.03 -9.28 -12.46
N GLY A 42 5.28 -9.41 -11.98
CA GLY A 42 6.36 -8.48 -12.32
C GLY A 42 6.23 -7.07 -11.71
N CYS A 43 5.26 -6.86 -10.81
CA CYS A 43 5.04 -5.61 -10.10
C CYS A 43 5.27 -5.78 -8.59
N SER A 44 5.67 -4.68 -7.96
CA SER A 44 5.56 -4.45 -6.52
C SER A 44 4.21 -3.80 -6.20
N VAL A 45 3.59 -4.19 -5.09
CA VAL A 45 2.41 -3.58 -4.49
C VAL A 45 2.75 -3.29 -3.04
N ASP A 46 3.11 -2.04 -2.77
CA ASP A 46 3.55 -1.59 -1.46
C ASP A 46 2.50 -0.72 -0.80
N ILE A 47 2.47 -0.77 0.52
CA ILE A 47 1.63 0.10 1.32
C ILE A 47 2.54 1.18 1.91
N VAL A 48 2.15 2.44 1.78
CA VAL A 48 2.92 3.58 2.28
C VAL A 48 2.03 4.43 3.16
N GLY A 49 2.59 4.90 4.28
CA GLY A 49 1.92 5.79 5.21
C GLY A 49 2.76 7.02 5.52
N GLN A 50 2.07 8.09 5.94
CA GLN A 50 2.67 9.30 6.46
C GLN A 50 2.10 9.60 7.84
N GLN A 51 2.98 9.67 8.83
CA GLN A 51 2.64 9.92 10.23
C GLN A 51 3.13 11.30 10.68
N CYS A 52 2.32 12.01 11.46
CA CYS A 52 2.66 13.25 12.14
C CYS A 52 3.30 12.97 13.51
N ALA A 53 4.07 13.93 14.04
CA ALA A 53 4.75 13.79 15.33
C ALA A 53 3.82 13.60 16.55
N ASP A 54 2.53 13.90 16.42
CA ASP A 54 1.51 13.61 17.42
C ASP A 54 0.98 12.16 17.37
N GLY A 55 1.51 11.35 16.47
CA GLY A 55 1.14 9.94 16.28
C GLY A 55 0.05 9.72 15.22
N MET A 56 -0.58 10.76 14.69
CA MET A 56 -1.65 10.65 13.69
C MET A 56 -1.10 10.20 12.33
N VAL A 57 -1.72 9.20 11.71
CA VAL A 57 -1.45 8.82 10.30
C VAL A 57 -2.30 9.69 9.39
N ALA A 58 -1.72 10.78 8.88
CA ALA A 58 -2.43 11.78 8.06
C ALA A 58 -2.79 11.25 6.67
N HIS A 59 -1.90 10.45 6.08
CA HIS A 59 -2.05 9.90 4.74
C HIS A 59 -1.60 8.45 4.70
N ARG A 60 -2.26 7.68 3.84
CA ARG A 60 -1.93 6.28 3.55
C ARG A 60 -2.39 5.97 2.13
N TRP A 61 -1.56 5.28 1.37
CA TRP A 61 -1.85 4.90 0.01
C TRP A 61 -1.10 3.62 -0.35
N LEU A 62 -1.48 3.04 -1.49
CA LEU A 62 -0.79 1.94 -2.12
C LEU A 62 0.08 2.49 -3.24
N THR A 63 1.27 1.96 -3.42
CA THR A 63 2.09 2.19 -4.61
C THR A 63 2.20 0.88 -5.38
N VAL A 64 1.96 0.96 -6.68
CA VAL A 64 2.19 -0.15 -7.60
C VAL A 64 3.28 0.28 -8.56
N ALA A 65 4.33 -0.52 -8.71
CA ALA A 65 5.41 -0.22 -9.66
C ALA A 65 5.95 -1.50 -10.30
N PRO A 66 6.30 -1.49 -11.60
CA PRO A 66 7.10 -2.54 -12.21
C PRO A 66 8.39 -2.77 -11.41
N LEU A 67 8.81 -4.02 -11.23
CA LEU A 67 10.02 -4.35 -10.48
C LEU A 67 11.29 -3.79 -11.15
N ASP A 68 11.28 -3.69 -12.47
CA ASP A 68 12.43 -3.24 -13.27
C ASP A 68 12.47 -1.72 -13.47
N ASP A 69 11.35 -1.02 -13.23
CA ASP A 69 11.25 0.43 -13.40
C ASP A 69 10.32 1.08 -12.37
N LEU A 70 10.91 1.55 -11.27
CA LEU A 70 10.20 2.25 -10.20
C LEU A 70 9.72 3.66 -10.61
N SER A 71 10.16 4.21 -11.75
CA SER A 71 9.74 5.53 -12.21
C SER A 71 8.29 5.57 -12.70
N GLU A 72 7.74 4.41 -13.06
CA GLU A 72 6.33 4.26 -13.48
C GLU A 72 5.38 3.96 -12.31
N SER A 73 5.78 4.28 -11.08
CA SER A 73 4.95 4.02 -9.89
C SER A 73 3.61 4.77 -9.95
N ALA A 74 2.53 4.07 -9.67
CA ALA A 74 1.18 4.63 -9.55
C ALA A 74 0.67 4.53 -8.11
N GLY A 75 0.06 5.61 -7.63
CA GLY A 75 -0.54 5.70 -6.29
C GLY A 75 -2.04 5.39 -6.31
N PHE A 76 -2.52 4.58 -5.35
CA PHE A 76 -3.93 4.25 -5.19
C PHE A 76 -4.40 4.44 -3.76
N ASP A 77 -5.62 4.92 -3.56
CA ASP A 77 -6.33 4.72 -2.30
C ASP A 77 -6.98 3.32 -2.27
N ALA A 78 -7.46 2.88 -1.08
CA ALA A 78 -8.09 1.58 -0.93
C ALA A 78 -9.33 1.40 -1.83
N ALA A 79 -10.11 2.46 -2.05
CA ALA A 79 -11.32 2.39 -2.87
C ALA A 79 -10.99 2.21 -4.36
N ALA A 80 -9.95 2.88 -4.85
CA ALA A 80 -9.44 2.73 -6.20
C ALA A 80 -8.91 1.32 -6.43
N ALA A 81 -8.07 0.80 -5.52
CA ALA A 81 -7.56 -0.56 -5.62
C ALA A 81 -8.68 -1.62 -5.62
N ARG A 82 -9.68 -1.49 -4.76
CA ARG A 82 -10.85 -2.40 -4.76
C ARG A 82 -11.72 -2.31 -6.00
N ARG A 83 -11.76 -1.17 -6.68
CA ARG A 83 -12.45 -1.08 -7.99
C ARG A 83 -11.64 -1.74 -9.10
N HIS A 84 -10.32 -1.70 -9.02
CA HIS A 84 -9.44 -2.26 -10.05
C HIS A 84 -9.24 -3.77 -9.93
N ALA A 85 -9.17 -4.33 -8.71
CA ALA A 85 -8.95 -5.76 -8.50
C ALA A 85 -9.96 -6.67 -9.24
N PRO A 86 -11.30 -6.44 -9.18
CA PRO A 86 -12.27 -7.24 -9.94
C PRO A 86 -12.11 -7.12 -11.46
N SER A 87 -11.69 -5.93 -11.94
CA SER A 87 -11.44 -5.75 -13.37
C SER A 87 -10.25 -6.57 -13.85
N LEU A 88 -9.18 -6.63 -13.06
CA LEU A 88 -8.01 -7.45 -13.34
C LEU A 88 -8.35 -8.94 -13.28
N HIS A 89 -9.16 -9.35 -12.30
CA HIS A 89 -9.65 -10.71 -12.19
C HIS A 89 -10.45 -11.13 -13.43
N ASN A 90 -11.38 -10.29 -13.90
CA ASN A 90 -12.17 -10.57 -15.11
C ASN A 90 -11.29 -10.65 -16.37
N ILE A 91 -10.24 -9.83 -16.47
CA ILE A 91 -9.28 -9.89 -17.58
C ILE A 91 -8.54 -11.23 -17.55
N ALA A 92 -8.04 -11.63 -16.37
CA ALA A 92 -7.37 -12.93 -16.19
C ALA A 92 -8.29 -14.11 -16.52
N GLU A 93 -9.58 -14.05 -16.15
CA GLU A 93 -10.57 -15.07 -16.55
C GLU A 93 -10.66 -15.21 -18.07
N ILE A 94 -10.69 -14.10 -18.82
CA ILE A 94 -10.71 -14.12 -20.28
C ILE A 94 -9.41 -14.68 -20.83
N GLU A 95 -8.26 -14.23 -20.31
CA GLU A 95 -6.93 -14.66 -20.73
C GLU A 95 -6.71 -16.16 -20.50
N SER A 96 -7.34 -16.74 -19.47
CA SER A 96 -7.21 -18.16 -19.14
C SER A 96 -7.65 -19.11 -20.27
N ILE A 97 -8.43 -18.61 -21.22
CA ILE A 97 -8.88 -19.34 -22.41
C ILE A 97 -7.72 -19.55 -23.40
N THR A 98 -6.82 -18.58 -23.50
CA THR A 98 -5.76 -18.54 -24.52
C THR A 98 -4.35 -18.69 -23.95
N ASP A 99 -4.13 -18.17 -22.73
CA ASP A 99 -2.85 -18.15 -22.04
C ASP A 99 -3.07 -18.33 -20.52
N PRO A 100 -3.06 -19.59 -20.03
CA PRO A 100 -3.26 -19.88 -18.61
C PRO A 100 -2.12 -19.37 -17.71
N GLU A 101 -0.91 -19.19 -18.23
CA GLU A 101 0.23 -18.71 -17.44
C GLU A 101 0.09 -17.21 -17.17
N LEU A 102 -0.21 -16.43 -18.21
CA LEU A 102 -0.51 -15.00 -18.07
C LEU A 102 -1.72 -14.75 -17.17
N ALA A 103 -2.78 -15.56 -17.32
CA ALA A 103 -3.95 -15.48 -16.47
C ALA A 103 -3.62 -15.73 -14.99
N ALA A 104 -2.75 -16.70 -14.69
CA ALA A 104 -2.33 -16.97 -13.32
C ALA A 104 -1.63 -15.76 -12.70
N GLU A 105 -0.79 -15.05 -13.45
CA GLU A 105 -0.17 -13.80 -12.99
C GLU A 105 -1.23 -12.72 -12.73
N GLY A 106 -2.21 -12.56 -13.63
CA GLY A 106 -3.31 -11.61 -13.48
C GLY A 106 -4.16 -11.85 -12.22
N PHE A 107 -4.47 -13.12 -11.90
CA PHE A 107 -5.17 -13.47 -10.66
C PHE A 107 -4.36 -13.12 -9.42
N VAL A 108 -3.07 -13.48 -9.40
CA VAL A 108 -2.18 -13.18 -8.27
C VAL A 108 -2.06 -11.66 -8.05
N PHE A 109 -2.01 -10.89 -9.14
CA PHE A 109 -1.96 -9.43 -9.05
C PHE A 109 -3.26 -8.81 -8.53
N ALA A 110 -4.41 -9.30 -8.98
CA ALA A 110 -5.72 -8.89 -8.45
C ALA A 110 -5.84 -9.17 -6.95
N ASP A 111 -5.41 -10.35 -6.50
CA ASP A 111 -5.42 -10.75 -5.09
C ASP A 111 -4.46 -9.89 -4.25
N ALA A 112 -3.26 -9.59 -4.78
CA ALA A 112 -2.30 -8.72 -4.11
C ALA A 112 -2.84 -7.30 -3.89
N LEU A 113 -3.51 -6.73 -4.90
CA LEU A 113 -4.16 -5.41 -4.81
C LEU A 113 -5.31 -5.41 -3.79
N GLN A 114 -6.14 -6.44 -3.80
CA GLN A 114 -7.25 -6.57 -2.85
C GLN A 114 -6.73 -6.70 -1.41
N ALA A 115 -5.74 -7.55 -1.17
CA ALA A 115 -5.13 -7.72 0.14
C ALA A 115 -4.47 -6.44 0.66
N ALA A 116 -3.81 -5.68 -0.22
CA ALA A 116 -3.19 -4.41 0.14
C ALA A 116 -4.24 -3.34 0.50
N ALA A 117 -5.35 -3.28 -0.23
CA ALA A 117 -6.46 -2.39 0.08
C ALA A 117 -7.12 -2.71 1.42
N ASP A 118 -7.28 -3.99 1.74
CA ASP A 118 -7.85 -4.43 3.02
C ASP A 118 -6.94 -4.06 4.21
N GLU A 119 -5.63 -4.16 4.05
CA GLU A 119 -4.66 -3.70 5.05
C GLU A 119 -4.66 -2.17 5.22
N LEU A 120 -4.73 -1.41 4.13
CA LEU A 120 -4.83 0.05 4.16
C LEU A 120 -6.07 0.52 4.96
N ASP A 121 -7.16 -0.21 4.86
CA ASP A 121 -8.38 0.04 5.64
C ASP A 121 -8.23 -0.31 7.12
N LEU A 122 -7.42 -1.29 7.48
CA LEU A 122 -7.14 -1.56 8.90
C LEU A 122 -6.42 -0.36 9.54
N TRP A 123 -5.56 0.32 8.80
CA TRP A 123 -4.90 1.56 9.26
C TRP A 123 -5.85 2.75 9.35
N SER A 124 -7.06 2.64 8.80
CA SER A 124 -8.10 3.68 8.86
C SER A 124 -9.00 3.61 10.10
N ARG A 125 -8.95 2.49 10.83
CA ARG A 125 -9.83 2.26 11.98
C ARG A 125 -9.26 2.98 13.22
N PRO A 126 -10.06 3.78 13.93
CA PRO A 126 -9.65 4.49 15.13
C PRO A 126 -9.34 3.56 16.31
#